data_AF-A0A1V6HWN2-F1
#
_entry.id   AF-A0A1V6HWN2-F1
#
_cell.length_a   1.000
_cell.length_b   1.000
_cell.length_c   1.000
_cell.angle_alpha   90.00
_cell.angle_beta   90.00
_cell.angle_gamma   90.00
#
_symmetry.space_group_name_H-M   'P 1'
#
loop_
_entity.id
_entity.type
_entity.pdbx_description
1 polymer ?
#
loop_
_entity_poly.entity_id
_entity_poly.type
_entity_poly.pdbx_seq_one_letter_code
_entity_poly.pdbx_strand_id
1 'polypeptide(L)'
;MNRKTVSRVALTMILFGGFLLFAPAAFAADGWGPILTDDGARKLGGAIGAALIIIGGASGIARVGSAAVEAMARQPEVAGEINTAMIITAAMIEGATLFAVVVGLLAVL
;
A
#
# COMPACT_ATOMS: atom_id res chain seq x y z
N MET A 1 24.53 12.75 8.60
CA MET A 1 23.55 12.53 7.51
C MET A 1 23.87 13.50 6.37
N ASN A 2 24.02 13.02 5.13
CA ASN A 2 24.36 13.89 3.98
C ASN A 2 23.15 14.79 3.64
N ARG A 3 23.40 16.06 3.24
CA ARG A 3 22.39 17.02 2.78
C ARG A 3 21.40 16.45 1.75
N LYS A 4 21.86 15.54 0.89
CA LYS A 4 21.00 14.81 -0.08
C LYS A 4 20.02 13.85 0.62
N THR A 5 20.46 13.18 1.69
CA THR A 5 19.63 12.30 2.52
C THR A 5 18.64 13.10 3.34
N VAL A 6 19.06 14.23 3.94
CA VAL A 6 18.15 15.13 4.69
C VAL A 6 17.05 15.68 3.77
N SER A 7 17.41 16.12 2.55
CA SER A 7 16.44 16.64 1.58
C SER A 7 15.43 15.59 1.12
N ARG A 8 15.86 14.33 0.96
CA ARG A 8 14.97 13.22 0.57
C ARG A 8 14.01 12.83 1.68
N VAL A 9 14.50 12.78 2.92
CA VAL A 9 13.68 12.49 4.11
C VAL A 9 12.67 13.62 4.35
N ALA A 10 13.10 14.88 4.23
CA ALA A 10 12.19 16.02 4.35
C ALA A 10 11.09 16.00 3.27
N LEU A 11 11.46 15.69 2.02
CA LEU A 11 10.49 15.59 0.93
C LEU A 11 9.47 14.48 1.14
N THR A 12 9.90 13.28 1.57
CA THR A 12 8.96 12.18 1.87
C THR A 12 8.06 12.50 3.05
N MET A 13 8.57 13.18 4.08
CA MET A 13 7.75 13.62 5.21
C MET A 13 6.75 14.73 4.84
N ILE A 14 7.13 15.65 3.95
CA ILE A 14 6.23 16.70 3.44
C ILE A 14 5.14 16.09 2.55
N LEU A 15 5.48 15.13 1.69
CA LEU A 15 4.50 14.44 0.84
C LEU A 15 3.52 13.60 1.68
N PHE A 16 4.02 12.88 2.70
CA PHE A 16 3.19 12.11 3.62
C PHE A 16 2.31 13.00 4.51
N GLY A 17 2.88 14.08 5.07
CA GLY A 17 2.14 15.05 5.87
C GLY A 17 1.11 15.83 5.05
N GLY A 18 1.43 16.19 3.80
CA GLY A 18 0.50 16.82 2.87
C GLY A 18 -0.67 15.91 2.50
N PHE A 19 -0.42 14.62 2.29
CA PHE A 19 -1.47 13.62 2.08
C PHE A 19 -2.40 13.50 3.29
N LEU A 20 -1.83 13.49 4.51
CA LEU A 20 -2.60 13.40 5.75
C LEU A 20 -3.40 14.67 6.09
N LEU A 21 -3.01 15.85 5.57
CA LEU A 21 -3.71 17.11 5.80
C LEU A 21 -4.85 17.35 4.80
N PHE A 22 -4.78 16.76 3.59
CA PHE A 22 -5.84 16.86 2.58
C PHE A 22 -6.87 15.73 2.67
N ALA A 23 -6.47 14.56 3.19
CA ALA A 23 -7.36 13.47 3.52
C ALA A 23 -8.61 13.91 4.33
N PRO A 24 -8.51 14.67 5.44
CA PRO A 24 -9.64 14.95 6.34
C PRO A 24 -10.78 15.72 5.67
N ALA A 25 -10.46 16.59 4.70
CA ALA A 25 -11.47 17.38 3.99
C ALA A 25 -12.34 16.51 3.06
N ALA A 26 -11.80 15.40 2.53
CA ALA A 26 -12.57 14.43 1.75
C ALA A 26 -13.49 13.56 2.64
N PHE A 27 -13.24 13.49 3.95
CA PHE A 27 -14.01 12.67 4.90
C PHE A 27 -14.98 13.48 5.78
N ALA A 28 -15.08 14.80 5.59
CA ALA A 28 -15.82 15.69 6.49
C ALA A 28 -17.32 15.87 6.17
N ALA A 29 -17.84 15.25 5.09
CA ALA A 29 -19.20 15.53 4.63
C ALA A 29 -20.30 14.73 5.35
N ASP A 30 -19.97 13.59 5.98
CA ASP A 30 -20.97 12.68 6.53
C ASP A 30 -20.66 12.41 8.00
N GLY A 31 -21.47 12.96 8.92
CA GLY A 31 -21.42 12.54 10.32
C GLY A 31 -21.66 11.03 10.45
N TRP A 32 -21.23 10.41 11.56
CA TRP A 32 -21.43 8.97 11.83
C TRP A 32 -22.94 8.64 11.83
N GLY A 33 -23.47 8.33 10.65
CA GLY A 33 -24.83 7.87 10.43
C GLY A 33 -24.97 6.39 10.79
N PRO A 34 -26.20 5.85 10.87
CA PRO A 34 -26.39 4.46 11.22
C PRO A 34 -25.67 3.52 10.24
N ILE A 35 -24.75 2.70 10.76
CA ILE A 35 -23.91 1.75 10.00
C ILE A 35 -24.73 0.74 9.19
N LEU A 36 -25.97 0.47 9.59
CA LEU A 36 -26.85 -0.52 8.97
C LEU A 36 -27.78 0.07 7.89
N THR A 37 -27.55 1.30 7.44
CA THR A 37 -28.17 1.83 6.21
C THR A 37 -27.46 1.30 4.97
N ASP A 38 -28.09 1.34 3.79
CA ASP A 38 -27.47 0.89 2.53
C ASP A 38 -26.15 1.63 2.24
N ASP A 39 -26.10 2.95 2.53
CA ASP A 39 -24.91 3.78 2.40
C ASP A 39 -23.85 3.45 3.47
N GLY A 40 -24.26 3.30 4.73
CA GLY A 40 -23.36 2.91 5.82
C GLY A 40 -22.73 1.53 5.61
N ALA A 41 -23.50 0.56 5.10
CA ALA A 41 -23.03 -0.78 4.80
C ALA A 41 -22.05 -0.80 3.62
N ARG A 42 -22.28 -0.01 2.56
CA ARG A 42 -21.32 0.18 1.46
C ARG A 42 -19.99 0.75 1.94
N LYS A 43 -20.04 1.84 2.72
CA LYS A 43 -18.84 2.50 3.27
C LYS A 43 -18.03 1.56 4.17
N LEU A 44 -18.72 0.84 5.06
CA LEU A 44 -18.08 -0.14 5.94
C LEU A 44 -17.47 -1.30 5.15
N GLY A 45 -18.21 -1.86 4.19
CA GLY A 45 -17.76 -2.96 3.34
C GLY A 45 -16.52 -2.59 2.53
N GLY A 46 -16.50 -1.42 1.91
CA GLY A 46 -15.35 -0.94 1.14
C GLY A 46 -14.13 -0.65 2.02
N ALA A 47 -14.31 -0.06 3.20
CA ALA A 47 -13.21 0.18 4.15
C ALA A 47 -12.58 -1.12 4.67
N ILE A 48 -13.42 -2.09 5.08
CA ILE A 48 -12.95 -3.41 5.53
C ILE A 48 -12.28 -4.16 4.36
N GLY A 49 -12.90 -4.14 3.18
CA GLY A 49 -12.34 -4.77 1.98
C GLY A 49 -10.94 -4.24 1.66
N ALA A 50 -10.77 -2.91 1.65
CA ALA A 50 -9.48 -2.28 1.40
C ALA A 50 -8.43 -2.69 2.46
N ALA A 51 -8.80 -2.74 3.74
CA ALA A 51 -7.88 -3.18 4.80
C ALA A 51 -7.42 -4.64 4.61
N LEU A 52 -8.34 -5.55 4.28
CA LEU A 52 -8.02 -6.96 4.04
C LEU A 52 -7.11 -7.14 2.82
N ILE A 53 -7.37 -6.40 1.74
CA ILE A 53 -6.54 -6.41 0.53
C ILE A 53 -5.10 -5.99 0.87
N ILE A 54 -4.94 -4.91 1.65
CA ILE A 54 -3.61 -4.42 2.06
C ILE A 54 -2.88 -5.45 2.92
N ILE A 55 -3.56 -6.11 3.86
CA ILE A 55 -2.96 -7.19 4.66
C ILE A 55 -2.45 -8.32 3.75
N GLY A 56 -3.23 -8.71 2.74
CA GLY A 56 -2.83 -9.72 1.76
C GLY A 56 -1.62 -9.31 0.94
N GLY A 57 -1.65 -8.10 0.36
CA GLY A 57 -0.55 -7.54 -0.44
C GLY A 57 0.75 -7.39 0.36
N ALA A 58 0.65 -6.85 1.58
CA ALA A 58 1.78 -6.68 2.50
C ALA A 58 2.43 -8.02 2.89
N SER A 59 1.61 -9.05 3.19
CA SER A 59 2.11 -10.39 3.49
C SER A 59 2.81 -11.04 2.29
N GLY A 60 2.22 -10.91 1.10
CA GLY A 60 2.81 -11.40 -0.14
C GLY A 60 4.18 -10.79 -0.45
N ILE A 61 4.27 -9.45 -0.42
CA ILE A 61 5.51 -8.74 -0.72
C ILE A 61 6.59 -9.00 0.34
N ALA A 62 6.23 -9.10 1.63
CA ALA A 62 7.19 -9.39 2.70
C ALA A 62 7.84 -10.77 2.52
N ARG A 63 7.07 -11.79 2.12
CA ARG A 63 7.58 -13.14 1.85
C ARG A 63 8.50 -13.18 0.63
N VAL A 64 8.12 -12.51 -0.46
CA VAL A 64 8.94 -12.43 -1.67
C VAL A 64 10.26 -11.70 -1.39
N GLY A 65 10.18 -10.56 -0.70
CA GLY A 65 11.36 -9.78 -0.32
C GLY A 65 12.32 -10.58 0.55
N SER A 66 11.85 -11.15 1.66
CA SER A 66 12.69 -11.95 2.57
C SER A 66 13.35 -13.14 1.87
N ALA A 67 12.61 -13.91 1.07
CA ALA A 67 13.16 -15.03 0.32
C ALA A 67 14.23 -14.59 -0.68
N ALA A 68 14.03 -13.45 -1.35
CA ALA A 68 15.00 -12.91 -2.30
C ALA A 68 16.30 -12.47 -1.61
N VAL A 69 16.24 -11.74 -0.49
CA VAL A 69 17.48 -11.34 0.22
C VAL A 69 18.26 -12.53 0.74
N GLU A 70 17.60 -13.55 1.27
CA GLU A 70 18.29 -14.77 1.68
C GLU A 70 18.91 -15.52 0.50
N ALA A 71 18.22 -15.62 -0.63
CA ALA A 71 18.73 -16.29 -1.83
C ALA A 71 19.95 -15.54 -2.40
N MET A 72 19.89 -14.19 -2.47
CA MET A 72 21.02 -13.36 -2.91
C MET A 72 22.23 -13.49 -1.98
N ALA A 73 22.01 -13.65 -0.67
CA ALA A 73 23.10 -13.88 0.28
C ALA A 73 23.76 -15.26 0.12
N ARG A 74 23.00 -16.29 -0.26
CA ARG A 74 23.51 -17.66 -0.49
C ARG A 74 24.18 -17.83 -1.86
N GLN A 75 23.73 -17.09 -2.87
CA GLN A 75 24.20 -17.19 -4.25
C GLN A 75 24.45 -15.79 -4.83
N PRO A 76 25.56 -15.13 -4.44
CA PRO A 76 25.85 -13.77 -4.88
C PRO A 76 26.07 -13.67 -6.40
N GLU A 77 26.47 -14.75 -7.06
CA GLU A 77 26.75 -14.81 -8.50
C GLU A 77 25.51 -14.54 -9.36
N VAL A 78 24.33 -14.90 -8.86
CA VAL A 78 23.04 -14.72 -9.55
C VAL A 78 22.14 -13.70 -8.86
N ALA A 79 22.68 -12.87 -7.97
CA ALA A 79 21.90 -11.93 -7.18
C ALA A 79 21.12 -10.91 -8.03
N GLY A 80 21.67 -10.48 -9.17
CA GLY A 80 20.99 -9.57 -10.10
C GLY A 80 19.76 -10.19 -10.75
N GLU A 81 19.81 -11.48 -11.10
CA GLU A 81 18.68 -12.22 -11.67
C GLU A 81 17.58 -12.42 -10.63
N ILE A 82 17.96 -12.78 -9.39
CA ILE A 82 17.03 -12.90 -8.25
C ILE A 82 16.33 -11.56 -7.99
N ASN A 83 17.07 -10.45 -7.99
CA ASN A 83 16.49 -9.12 -7.78
C ASN A 83 15.48 -8.76 -8.89
N THR A 84 15.80 -9.08 -10.14
CA THR A 84 14.90 -8.86 -11.28
C THR A 84 13.61 -9.67 -11.13
N ALA A 85 13.72 -10.96 -10.83
CA ALA A 85 12.55 -11.82 -10.59
C ALA A 85 11.72 -11.35 -9.38
N MET A 86 12.38 -10.89 -8.31
CA MET A 86 11.73 -10.31 -7.13
C MET A 86 10.92 -9.06 -7.49
N ILE A 87 11.49 -8.13 -8.25
CA ILE A 87 10.80 -6.89 -8.66
C ILE A 87 9.60 -7.19 -9.56
N ILE A 88 9.72 -8.11 -10.51
CA ILE A 88 8.58 -8.51 -11.38
C ILE A 88 7.45 -9.11 -10.52
N THR A 89 7.81 -10.01 -9.61
CA THR A 89 6.84 -10.63 -8.70
C THR A 89 6.20 -9.60 -7.77
N ALA A 90 7.00 -8.68 -7.23
CA ALA A 90 6.53 -7.57 -6.41
C ALA A 90 5.54 -6.68 -7.16
N ALA A 91 5.85 -6.31 -8.40
CA ALA A 91 4.99 -5.50 -9.25
C ALA A 91 3.65 -6.20 -9.58
N MET A 92 3.64 -7.53 -9.72
CA MET A 92 2.40 -8.30 -9.91
C MET A 92 1.51 -8.27 -8.66
N ILE A 93 2.10 -8.41 -7.47
CA ILE A 93 1.38 -8.32 -6.19
C ILE A 93 0.86 -6.89 -5.99
N GLU A 94 1.71 -5.89 -6.19
CA GLU A 94 1.35 -4.48 -6.03
C GLU A 94 0.27 -4.06 -7.03
N GLY A 95 0.36 -4.50 -8.29
CA GLY A 95 -0.66 -4.25 -9.31
C GLY A 95 -2.03 -4.81 -8.94
N ALA A 96 -2.09 -6.06 -8.48
CA ALA A 96 -3.34 -6.67 -8.02
C ALA A 96 -3.89 -5.98 -6.75
N THR A 97 -3.02 -5.64 -5.81
CA THR A 97 -3.38 -5.00 -4.53
C THR A 97 -3.92 -3.60 -4.77
N LEU A 98 -3.23 -2.77 -5.55
CA LEU A 98 -3.67 -1.42 -5.90
C LEU A 98 -4.98 -1.44 -6.69
N PHE A 99 -5.12 -2.35 -7.66
CA PHE A 99 -6.36 -2.50 -8.41
C PHE A 99 -7.55 -2.80 -7.48
N ALA A 100 -7.37 -3.75 -6.56
CA ALA A 100 -8.43 -4.13 -5.62
C ALA A 100 -8.76 -3.00 -4.62
N VAL A 101 -7.76 -2.22 -4.16
CA VAL A 101 -8.00 -1.03 -3.33
C VAL A 101 -8.79 0.04 -4.08
N VAL A 102 -8.48 0.26 -5.37
CA VAL A 102 -9.25 1.21 -6.21
C VAL A 102 -10.69 0.73 -6.38
N VAL A 103 -10.93 -0.54 -6.63
CA VAL A 103 -12.29 -1.10 -6.69
C VAL A 103 -13.02 -0.93 -5.35
N GLY A 104 -12.33 -1.16 -4.23
CA GLY A 104 -12.85 -0.91 -2.89
C GLY A 104 -13.24 0.55 -2.66
N LEU A 105 -12.40 1.49 -3.11
CA LEU A 105 -12.70 2.93 -3.06
C LEU A 105 -13.92 3.30 -3.91
N LEU A 106 -14.02 2.76 -5.13
CA LEU A 106 -15.17 3.01 -6.02
C LEU A 106 -16.49 2.46 -5.47
N ALA A 107 -16.46 1.46 -4.57
CA ALA A 107 -17.65 0.97 -3.90
C ALA A 107 -18.15 1.90 -2.78
N VAL A 108 -17.30 2.81 -2.29
CA VAL A 108 -17.56 3.74 -1.19
C VAL A 108 -17.97 5.14 -1.69
N LEU A 109 -17.50 5.51 -2.89
CA LEU A 109 -17.90 6.71 -3.63
C LEU A 109 -19.28 6.53 -4.29
#